data_AF-A0A8J4V3V6-F1
#
_entry.id   AF-A0A8J4V3V6-F1
#
_cell.length_a   1.000
_cell.length_b   1.000
_cell.length_c   1.000
_cell.angle_alpha   90.00
_cell.angle_beta   90.00
_cell.angle_gamma   90.00
#
_symmetry.space_group_name_H-M   'P 1'
#
loop_
_entity.id
_entity.type
_entity.pdbx_description
1 polymer ?
#
loop_
_entity_poly.entity_id
_entity_poly.type
_entity_poly.pdbx_seq_one_letter_code
_entity_poly.pdbx_strand_id
1 'polypeptide(L)' 'ALGKLVEERLDTWDEYLDAVMFGLRTKTQATTKYSPYFFMFGREARYPSEVPQDYL' A
#
# COMPACT_ATOMS: atom_id res chain seq x y z
N ALA A 1 6.16 7.39 6.89
CA ALA A 1 5.72 7.50 5.48
C ALA A 1 4.74 8.66 5.35
N LEU A 2 3.54 8.59 5.95
CA LEU A 2 2.58 9.71 5.99
C LEU A 2 3.16 11.01 6.55
N GLY A 3 3.82 10.99 7.71
CA GLY A 3 4.36 12.22 8.31
C GLY A 3 5.29 13.03 7.40
N LYS A 4 6.13 12.35 6.60
CA LYS A 4 6.99 13.02 5.61
C LYS A 4 6.22 13.67 4.46
N LEU A 5 5.08 13.09 4.11
CA LEU A 5 4.26 13.53 2.98
C LEU A 5 3.30 14.67 3.42
N VAL A 6 2.84 14.59 4.67
CA VAL A 6 2.05 15.62 5.34
C VAL A 6 2.85 16.90 5.55
N GLU A 7 4.15 16.82 5.86
CA GLU A 7 5.03 18.00 6.01
C GLU A 7 5.09 18.87 4.74
N GLU A 8 4.96 18.28 3.55
CA GLU A 8 5.02 19.00 2.27
C GLU A 8 3.64 19.48 1.79
N ARG A 9 2.56 18.79 2.18
CA ARG A 9 1.19 19.00 1.70
C ARG A 9 0.17 18.72 2.82
N LEU A 10 0.09 19.61 3.80
CA LEU A 10 -0.79 19.49 4.97
C LEU A 10 -2.29 19.44 4.62
N ASP A 11 -2.68 19.96 3.47
CA ASP A 11 -4.06 20.12 3.02
C ASP A 11 -4.61 18.91 2.24
N THR A 12 -3.74 18.09 1.64
CA THR A 12 -4.13 16.95 0.79
C THR A 12 -3.67 15.60 1.34
N TRP A 13 -3.35 15.52 2.64
CA TRP A 13 -2.78 14.30 3.24
C TRP A 13 -3.71 13.09 3.14
N ASP A 14 -5.02 13.34 3.13
CA ASP A 14 -6.08 12.35 3.04
C ASP A 14 -6.12 11.69 1.66
N GLU A 15 -5.83 12.43 0.59
CA GLU A 15 -5.72 11.89 -0.78
C GLU A 15 -4.63 10.81 -0.89
N TYR A 16 -3.57 10.92 -0.08
CA TYR A 16 -2.46 9.96 -0.07
C TYR A 16 -2.63 8.84 0.95
N LEU A 17 -3.65 8.91 1.81
CA LEU A 17 -3.86 7.94 2.87
C LEU A 17 -4.01 6.53 2.32
N ASP A 18 -4.83 6.36 1.27
CA ASP A 18 -5.07 5.06 0.66
C ASP A 18 -3.79 4.46 0.07
N ALA A 19 -2.99 5.28 -0.63
CA ALA A 19 -1.71 4.86 -1.20
C ALA A 19 -0.72 4.43 -0.10
N VAL A 20 -0.60 5.19 0.99
CA VAL A 20 0.30 4.84 2.09
C VAL A 20 -0.16 3.60 2.83
N MET A 21 -1.46 3.49 3.08
CA MET A 21 -2.05 2.31 3.72
C MET A 21 -1.89 1.06 2.85
N PHE A 22 -2.03 1.18 1.53
CA PHE A 22 -1.73 0.10 0.60
C PHE A 22 -0.26 -0.32 0.71
N GLY A 23 0.68 0.62 0.62
CA GLY A 23 2.11 0.32 0.75
C GLY A 23 2.48 -0.34 2.08
N LEU A 24 1.84 0.05 3.19
CA LEU A 24 2.06 -0.59 4.49
C LEU A 24 1.54 -2.03 4.52
N ARG A 25 0.36 -2.28 3.92
CA ARG A 25 -0.27 -3.61 3.89
C ARG A 25 0.45 -4.59 2.98
N THR A 26 1.06 -4.12 1.89
CA THR A 26 1.75 -4.99 0.93
C THR A 26 3.23 -5.18 1.23
N LYS A 27 3.82 -4.35 2.09
CA LYS A 27 5.23 -4.48 2.45
C LYS A 27 5.47 -5.68 3.35
N THR A 28 6.43 -6.52 2.97
CA THR A 28 6.92 -7.62 3.79
C THR A 28 7.50 -7.11 5.10
N GLN A 29 7.01 -7.62 6.23
CA GLN A 29 7.55 -7.27 7.54
C GLN A 29 8.72 -8.17 7.93
N ALA A 30 9.75 -7.60 8.55
CA ALA A 30 10.99 -8.31 8.84
C ALA A 30 10.83 -9.45 9.86
N THR A 31 9.92 -9.29 10.83
CA THR A 31 9.62 -10.26 11.89
C THR A 31 8.84 -11.46 11.38
N THR A 32 7.84 -11.23 10.53
CA THR A 32 6.94 -12.28 10.05
C THR A 32 7.36 -12.88 8.71
N LYS A 33 8.21 -12.17 7.96
CA LYS A 33 8.61 -12.50 6.57
C LYS A 33 7.47 -12.47 5.55
N TYR A 34 6.30 -11.99 5.93
CA TYR A 34 5.12 -11.87 5.07
C TYR A 34 4.53 -10.46 5.14
N SER A 35 3.75 -10.09 4.11
CA SER A 35 2.97 -8.85 4.13
C SER A 35 1.71 -9.01 5.00
N PRO A 36 1.23 -7.93 5.65
CA PRO A 36 -0.08 -7.95 6.32
C PRO A 36 -1.22 -8.38 5.40
N TYR A 37 -1.15 -8.02 4.12
CA TYR A 37 -2.14 -8.41 3.12
C TYR A 37 -2.15 -9.93 2.92
N PHE A 38 -0.98 -10.57 2.82
CA PHE A 38 -0.87 -12.03 2.72
C PHE A 38 -1.53 -12.73 3.91
N PHE A 39 -1.37 -12.23 5.13
CA PHE A 39 -2.02 -12.82 6.30
C PHE A 39 -3.55 -12.70 6.30
N MET A 40 -4.11 -11.67 5.69
CA MET A 40 -5.56 -11.48 5.64
C MET A 40 -6.22 -12.28 4.52
N PHE A 41 -5.54 -12.42 3.37
CA PHE A 41 -6.17 -12.95 2.15
C PHE A 41 -5.51 -14.22 1.61
N GLY A 42 -4.42 -14.70 2.21
CA GLY A 42 -3.67 -15.87 1.76
C GLY A 42 -2.98 -15.71 0.40
N ARG A 43 -2.90 -14.48 -0.13
CA ARG A 43 -2.26 -14.13 -1.40
C ARG A 43 -1.64 -12.74 -1.31
N GLU A 44 -0.62 -12.46 -2.11
CA GLU A 44 -0.06 -11.11 -2.21
C GLU A 44 -1.00 -10.18 -2.99
N ALA A 45 -0.94 -8.89 -2.68
CA ALA A 45 -1.68 -7.88 -3.42
C ALA A 45 -1.09 -7.69 -4.81
N ARG A 46 -1.94 -7.42 -5.81
CA ARG A 46 -1.48 -7.01 -7.14
C ARG A 46 -1.34 -5.50 -7.20
N TYR A 47 -0.25 -5.05 -7.78
CA TYR A 47 -0.04 -3.64 -8.07
C TYR A 47 -0.82 -3.24 -9.34
N PRO A 48 -1.26 -1.97 -9.46
CA PRO A 48 -1.89 -1.48 -10.68
C PRO A 48 -1.06 -1.73 -11.95
N SER A 49 0.28 -1.75 -11.83
CA SER A 49 1.20 -2.08 -12.93
C SER A 49 1.16 -3.55 -13.38
N GLU A 50 0.64 -4.44 -12.55
CA GLU A 50 0.56 -5.89 -12.82
C GLU A 50 -0.83 -6.29 -13.35
N VAL A 51 -1.79 -5.37 -13.33
CA VAL A 51 -3.13 -5.60 -13.87
C VAL A 51 -3.09 -5.30 -15.36
N PRO A 52 -3.40 -6.28 -16.25
CA PRO A 52 -3.49 -6.02 -17.68
C PRO A 52 -4.52 -4.93 -17.97
N GLN A 53 -4.23 -4.09 -18.97
CA GLN A 53 -5.10 -2.96 -19.31
C GLN A 53 -6.49 -3.42 -19.80
N ASP A 54 -6.57 -4.65 -20.31
CA ASP A 54 -7.78 -5.31 -20.80
C ASP A 54 -8.56 -6.07 -19.70
N TYR A 55 -8.26 -5.82 -18.42
CA TYR A 55 -8.90 -6.52 -17.30
C TYR A 55 -10.33 -6.01 -16.98
N LEU A 56 -10.78 -4.93 -17.62
CA LEU A 56 -12.11 -4.32 -17.45
C LEU A 56 -13.03 -4.60 -18.64
#